data_AF-A0A062U397-F1
#
_entry.id   AF-A0A062U397-F1
#
_cell.length_a   1.000
_cell.length_b   1.000
_cell.length_c   1.000
_cell.angle_alpha   90.00
_cell.angle_beta   90.00
_cell.angle_gamma   90.00
#
_symmetry.space_group_name_H-M   'P 1'
#
loop_
_entity.id
_entity.type
_entity.pdbx_description
1 polymer ?
#
loop_
_entity_poly.entity_id
_entity_poly.type
_entity_poly.pdbx_seq_one_letter_code
_entity_poly.pdbx_strand_id
1 'polypeptide(L)'
;MQQLAYKAYGEVTNRTASDEQIEYALFQEITQALKAVAQTDRPSPVVWVDAIDRNLQLWQLISTDVMSEANQLDPSLKANLITLAESVRMISYHVLSRKADVSELVEINEIIMEGLAGQTRAVEDMAVL
;
A
#
# COMPACT_ATOMS: atom_id res chain seq x y z
N MET A 1 -10.74 -11.84 10.62
CA MET A 1 -10.90 -10.41 10.93
C MET A 1 -10.64 -9.59 9.67
N GLN A 2 -11.60 -9.58 8.72
CA GLN A 2 -11.42 -8.97 7.39
C GLN A 2 -12.29 -7.72 7.16
N GLN A 3 -12.90 -7.15 8.21
CA GLN A 3 -13.93 -6.10 8.07
C GLN A 3 -13.57 -4.70 8.62
N LEU A 4 -12.31 -4.43 8.97
CA LEU A 4 -11.94 -3.12 9.54
C LEU A 4 -11.08 -2.22 8.62
N ALA A 5 -10.74 -2.64 7.41
CA ALA A 5 -9.92 -1.82 6.50
C ALA A 5 -10.73 -0.85 5.60
N TYR A 6 -12.06 -0.94 5.57
CA TYR A 6 -12.86 -0.30 4.51
C TYR A 6 -13.41 1.10 4.80
N LYS A 7 -13.09 1.73 5.95
CA LYS A 7 -13.76 2.99 6.35
C LYS A 7 -12.92 4.06 7.07
N ALA A 8 -11.59 3.99 7.06
CA ALA A 8 -10.76 4.94 7.82
C ALA A 8 -9.73 5.73 7.00
N TYR A 9 -9.87 5.81 5.68
CA TYR A 9 -9.05 6.72 4.86
C TYR A 9 -9.88 7.93 4.45
N GLY A 10 -10.01 8.86 5.39
CA GLY A 10 -10.67 10.14 5.20
C GLY A 10 -10.40 10.99 6.41
N GLU A 11 -9.60 12.05 6.20
CA GLU A 11 -9.13 13.04 7.17
C GLU A 11 -7.90 12.61 8.01
N VAL A 12 -6.75 13.26 7.82
CA VAL A 12 -6.40 14.54 8.50
C VAL A 12 -5.21 15.22 7.79
N THR A 13 -5.34 16.54 7.71
CA THR A 13 -4.58 17.62 7.08
C THR A 13 -3.09 17.68 7.40
N ASN A 14 -2.23 17.43 6.39
CA ASN A 14 -0.94 18.10 6.10
C ASN A 14 -0.14 17.43 4.96
N ARG A 15 -0.65 16.34 4.37
CA ARG A 15 -0.16 15.84 3.08
C ARG A 15 -0.63 16.75 1.96
N THR A 16 0.28 17.13 1.08
CA THR A 16 -0.11 17.87 -0.13
C THR A 16 -0.69 16.89 -1.14
N ALA A 17 -1.56 17.36 -2.04
CA ALA A 17 -2.05 16.56 -3.15
C ALA A 17 -0.89 15.97 -4.00
N SER A 18 0.25 16.64 -4.03
CA SER A 18 1.49 16.16 -4.67
C SER A 18 2.03 14.89 -4.02
N ASP A 19 2.04 14.83 -2.68
CA ASP A 19 2.58 13.67 -1.94
C ASP A 19 1.68 12.44 -2.14
N GLU A 20 0.36 12.63 -2.13
CA GLU A 20 -0.61 11.57 -2.40
C GLU A 20 -0.52 11.03 -3.84
N GLN A 21 -0.32 11.91 -4.81
CA GLN A 21 -0.12 11.52 -6.22
C GLN A 21 1.14 10.68 -6.40
N ILE A 22 2.24 11.03 -5.72
CA ILE A 22 3.49 10.27 -5.74
C ILE A 22 3.28 8.89 -5.11
N GLU A 23 2.60 8.82 -3.97
CA GLU A 23 2.30 7.54 -3.31
C GLU A 23 1.40 6.65 -4.17
N TYR A 24 0.35 7.22 -4.75
CA TYR A 24 -0.52 6.48 -5.66
C TYR A 24 0.27 5.93 -6.85
N ALA A 25 1.13 6.74 -7.47
CA ALA A 25 1.96 6.30 -8.60
C ALA A 25 2.92 5.16 -8.21
N LEU A 26 3.55 5.23 -7.04
CA LEU A 26 4.42 4.16 -6.53
C LEU A 26 3.65 2.87 -6.25
N PHE A 27 2.49 2.97 -5.59
CA PHE A 27 1.61 1.83 -5.37
C PHE A 27 1.17 1.21 -6.70
N GLN A 28 0.77 2.03 -7.67
CA GLN A 28 0.33 1.58 -8.97
C GLN A 28 1.45 0.82 -9.70
N GLU A 29 2.65 1.40 -9.77
CA GLU A 29 3.78 0.77 -10.46
C GLU A 29 4.12 -0.61 -9.85
N ILE A 30 4.25 -0.67 -8.52
CA ILE A 30 4.61 -1.90 -7.81
C ILE A 30 3.49 -2.94 -7.92
N THR A 31 2.22 -2.53 -7.82
CA THR A 31 1.07 -3.43 -7.96
C THR A 31 1.00 -4.03 -9.35
N GLN A 32 1.31 -3.26 -10.39
CA GLN A 32 1.38 -3.78 -11.76
C GLN A 32 2.52 -4.80 -11.92
N ALA A 33 3.67 -4.59 -11.27
CA ALA A 33 4.76 -5.57 -11.26
C ALA A 33 4.34 -6.88 -10.54
N LEU A 34 3.68 -6.78 -9.38
CA LEU A 34 3.14 -7.94 -8.67
C LEU A 34 2.10 -8.71 -9.50
N LYS A 35 1.21 -8.00 -10.19
CA LYS A 35 0.22 -8.60 -11.11
C LYS A 35 0.88 -9.32 -12.28
N ALA A 36 1.89 -8.71 -12.90
CA ALA A 36 2.61 -9.33 -14.02
C ALA A 36 3.27 -10.66 -13.58
N VAL A 37 3.81 -10.67 -12.36
CA VAL A 37 4.38 -11.86 -11.74
C VAL A 37 3.30 -12.91 -11.44
N ALA A 38 2.15 -12.53 -10.88
CA ALA A 38 1.03 -13.43 -10.57
C ALA A 38 0.39 -14.06 -11.83
N GLN A 39 0.39 -13.34 -12.95
CA GLN A 39 -0.18 -13.81 -14.22
C GLN A 39 0.79 -14.68 -15.04
N THR A 40 2.05 -14.79 -14.60
CA THR A 40 3.05 -15.61 -15.27
C THR A 40 3.16 -16.96 -14.57
N ASP A 41 2.98 -18.08 -15.28
CA ASP A 41 3.08 -19.43 -14.70
C ASP A 41 4.46 -19.71 -14.07
N ARG A 42 5.53 -19.24 -14.71
CA ARG A 42 6.91 -19.41 -14.24
C ARG A 42 7.72 -18.12 -14.45
N PRO A 43 7.54 -17.10 -13.59
CA PRO A 43 8.31 -15.88 -13.69
C PRO A 43 9.78 -16.16 -13.40
N SER A 44 10.68 -15.39 -14.03
CA SER A 44 12.10 -15.42 -13.67
C SER A 44 12.26 -15.18 -12.17
N PRO A 45 13.11 -15.93 -11.46
CA PRO A 45 13.36 -15.71 -10.03
C PRO A 45 13.74 -14.27 -9.71
N VAL A 46 14.50 -13.60 -10.61
CA VAL A 46 14.92 -12.21 -10.44
C VAL A 46 13.71 -11.27 -10.46
N VAL A 47 12.82 -11.40 -11.45
CA VAL A 47 11.62 -10.56 -11.58
C VAL A 47 10.65 -10.81 -10.43
N TRP A 48 10.52 -12.07 -10.00
CA TRP A 48 9.66 -12.46 -8.89
C TRP A 48 10.14 -11.86 -7.56
N VAL A 49 11.44 -11.99 -7.25
CA VAL A 49 12.02 -11.41 -6.02
C VAL A 49 11.97 -9.89 -6.07
N ASP A 50 12.30 -9.26 -7.19
CA ASP A 50 12.30 -7.80 -7.34
C ASP A 50 10.93 -7.19 -7.05
N ALA A 51 9.86 -7.75 -7.64
CA ALA A 51 8.51 -7.24 -7.40
C ALA A 51 8.10 -7.32 -5.91
N ILE A 52 8.45 -8.41 -5.23
CA ILE A 52 8.13 -8.60 -3.80
C ILE A 52 9.01 -7.69 -2.93
N ASP A 53 10.30 -7.56 -3.22
CA ASP A 53 11.22 -6.72 -2.47
C ASP A 53 10.84 -5.24 -2.57
N ARG A 54 10.51 -4.75 -3.76
CA ARG A 54 10.01 -3.39 -3.96
C ARG A 54 8.73 -3.13 -3.17
N ASN A 55 7.83 -4.11 -3.11
CA ASN A 55 6.63 -4.02 -2.27
C ASN A 55 6.97 -3.95 -0.78
N LEU A 56 7.90 -4.78 -0.30
CA LEU A 56 8.39 -4.73 1.08
C LEU A 56 8.99 -3.36 1.42
N GLN A 57 9.82 -2.81 0.53
CA GLN A 57 10.46 -1.50 0.72
C GLN A 57 9.41 -0.38 0.81
N LEU A 58 8.40 -0.39 -0.06
CA LEU A 58 7.30 0.59 0.00
C LEU A 58 6.59 0.54 1.36
N TRP A 59 6.19 -0.65 1.81
CA TRP A 59 5.51 -0.80 3.09
C TRP A 59 6.40 -0.49 4.30
N GLN A 60 7.71 -0.69 4.19
CA GLN A 60 8.68 -0.26 5.19
C GLN A 60 8.79 1.27 5.27
N LEU A 61 8.79 1.96 4.14
CA LEU A 61 8.80 3.43 4.10
C LEU A 61 7.51 3.99 4.71
N ILE A 62 6.35 3.43 4.33
CA ILE A 62 5.06 3.85 4.88
C ILE A 62 5.00 3.65 6.39
N SER A 63 5.37 2.45 6.88
CA SER A 63 5.35 2.17 8.33
C SER A 63 6.30 3.08 9.11
N THR A 64 7.45 3.41 8.54
CA THR A 64 8.41 4.36 9.14
C THR A 64 7.84 5.78 9.18
N ASP A 65 7.21 6.25 8.09
CA ASP A 65 6.61 7.59 8.02
C ASP A 65 5.46 7.73 9.03
N VAL A 66 4.54 6.76 9.11
CA VAL A 66 3.39 6.85 10.03
C VAL A 66 3.77 6.79 11.50
N MET A 67 4.92 6.17 11.82
CA MET A 67 5.48 6.14 13.17
C MET A 67 6.15 7.46 13.57
N SER A 68 6.44 8.36 12.62
CA SER A 68 7.01 9.68 12.91
C SER A 68 6.06 10.53 13.74
N GLU A 69 6.61 11.25 14.73
CA GLU A 69 5.86 12.26 15.50
C GLU A 69 5.35 13.40 14.61
N ALA A 70 6.01 13.65 13.47
CA ALA A 70 5.60 14.67 12.51
C ALA A 70 4.42 14.23 11.62
N ASN A 71 4.10 12.93 11.57
CA ASN A 71 2.97 12.44 10.79
C ASN A 71 1.66 12.75 11.53
N GLN A 72 0.66 13.25 10.80
CA GLN A 72 -0.56 13.82 11.39
C GLN A 72 -1.82 13.00 11.13
N LEU A 73 -1.66 11.77 10.63
CA LEU A 73 -2.78 10.84 10.49
C LEU A 73 -3.40 10.54 11.85
N ASP A 74 -4.71 10.29 11.85
CA ASP A 74 -5.42 9.85 13.05
C ASP A 74 -4.74 8.60 13.67
N PRO A 75 -4.60 8.53 15.01
CA PRO A 75 -3.94 7.40 15.67
C PRO A 75 -4.51 6.03 15.30
N SER A 76 -5.82 5.91 15.05
CA SER A 76 -6.44 4.66 14.63
C SER A 76 -6.00 4.24 13.23
N LEU A 77 -5.89 5.21 12.32
CA LEU A 77 -5.38 4.98 10.97
C LEU A 77 -3.92 4.58 10.98
N LYS A 78 -3.07 5.26 11.77
CA LYS A 78 -1.68 4.87 11.98
C LYS A 78 -1.55 3.41 12.45
N ALA A 79 -2.33 3.02 13.47
CA ALA A 79 -2.31 1.67 14.00
C ALA A 79 -2.72 0.62 12.96
N ASN A 80 -3.74 0.90 12.15
CA ASN A 80 -4.17 0.03 11.06
C ASN A 80 -3.09 -0.11 9.98
N LEU A 81 -2.45 0.99 9.59
CA LEU A 81 -1.35 1.01 8.61
C LEU A 81 -0.14 0.20 9.08
N ILE A 82 0.24 0.35 10.35
CA ILE A 82 1.35 -0.42 10.96
C ILE A 82 1.01 -1.91 10.96
N THR A 83 -0.21 -2.27 11.35
CA THR A 83 -0.68 -3.67 11.36
C THR A 83 -0.69 -4.27 9.95
N LEU A 84 -1.09 -3.49 8.95
CA LEU A 84 -1.10 -3.92 7.56
C LEU A 84 0.32 -4.08 7.01
N ALA A 85 1.23 -3.15 7.32
CA ALA A 85 2.65 -3.26 6.93
C ALA A 85 3.29 -4.55 7.49
N GLU A 86 2.99 -4.90 8.75
CA GLU A 86 3.45 -6.15 9.35
C GLU A 86 2.85 -7.38 8.66
N SER A 87 1.57 -7.31 8.29
CA SER A 87 0.89 -8.39 7.55
C SER A 87 1.53 -8.59 6.17
N VAL A 88 1.74 -7.50 5.42
CA VAL A 88 2.44 -7.51 4.14
C VAL A 88 3.84 -8.10 4.27
N ARG A 89 4.57 -7.75 5.33
CA ARG A 89 5.89 -8.31 5.62
C ARG A 89 5.84 -9.83 5.78
N MET A 90 4.91 -10.34 6.58
CA MET A 90 4.73 -11.78 6.79
C MET A 90 4.32 -12.50 5.50
N ILE A 91 3.33 -11.98 4.78
CA ILE A 91 2.85 -12.53 3.50
C ILE A 91 4.00 -12.58 2.49
N SER A 92 4.78 -11.50 2.37
CA SER A 92 5.93 -11.44 1.46
C SER A 92 6.95 -12.53 1.75
N TYR A 93 7.26 -12.81 3.02
CA TYR A 93 8.15 -13.93 3.38
C TYR A 93 7.52 -15.30 3.10
N HIS A 94 6.22 -15.46 3.26
CA HIS A 94 5.51 -16.67 2.84
C HIS A 94 5.57 -16.87 1.32
N VAL A 95 5.38 -15.81 0.55
CA VAL A 95 5.54 -15.84 -0.90
C VAL A 95 6.98 -16.19 -1.27
N LEU A 96 7.99 -15.48 -0.75
CA LEU A 96 9.41 -15.73 -1.01
C LEU A 96 9.86 -17.16 -0.65
N SER A 97 9.21 -17.79 0.34
CA SER A 97 9.44 -19.19 0.72
C SER A 97 8.55 -20.20 -0.02
N ARG A 98 7.81 -19.76 -1.04
CA ARG A 98 6.89 -20.56 -1.87
C ARG A 98 5.75 -21.21 -1.07
N LYS A 99 5.34 -20.60 0.04
CA LYS A 99 4.24 -21.06 0.92
C LYS A 99 2.92 -20.33 0.68
N ALA A 100 2.94 -19.26 -0.11
CA ALA A 100 1.78 -18.46 -0.50
C ALA A 100 1.98 -17.93 -1.93
N ASP A 101 0.90 -17.42 -2.52
CA ASP A 101 0.89 -16.73 -3.81
C ASP A 101 0.89 -15.20 -3.64
N VAL A 102 1.31 -14.48 -4.69
CA VAL A 102 1.40 -13.01 -4.74
C VAL A 102 0.03 -12.31 -4.69
N SER A 103 -1.07 -13.01 -5.01
CA SER A 103 -2.41 -12.40 -5.12
C SER A 103 -2.86 -11.59 -3.89
N GLU A 104 -2.54 -12.04 -2.68
CA GLU A 104 -2.93 -11.31 -1.46
C GLU A 104 -2.21 -9.96 -1.32
N LEU A 105 -0.96 -9.87 -1.79
CA LEU A 105 -0.23 -8.59 -1.83
C LEU A 105 -0.85 -7.63 -2.86
N VAL A 106 -1.34 -8.16 -3.99
CA VAL A 106 -2.03 -7.36 -5.00
C VAL A 106 -3.34 -6.79 -4.44
N GLU A 107 -4.16 -7.62 -3.80
CA GLU A 107 -5.44 -7.21 -3.21
C GLU A 107 -5.25 -6.11 -2.17
N ILE A 108 -4.26 -6.27 -1.27
CA ILE A 108 -3.93 -5.25 -0.27
C ILE A 108 -3.60 -3.91 -0.93
N ASN A 109 -2.73 -3.90 -1.94
CA ASN A 109 -2.35 -2.66 -2.59
C ASN A 109 -3.51 -2.03 -3.38
N GLU A 110 -4.40 -2.82 -3.98
CA GLU A 110 -5.60 -2.32 -4.66
C GLU A 110 -6.54 -1.61 -3.69
N ILE A 111 -6.80 -2.20 -2.51
CA ILE A 111 -7.62 -1.57 -1.46
C ILE A 111 -7.00 -0.24 -1.00
N ILE A 112 -5.67 -0.18 -0.88
CA ILE A 112 -4.98 1.07 -0.51
C ILE A 112 -5.09 2.13 -1.61
N MET A 113 -4.89 1.74 -2.88
CA MET A 113 -5.07 2.65 -4.01
C MET A 113 -6.50 3.18 -4.12
N GLU A 114 -7.52 2.36 -3.82
CA GLU A 114 -8.91 2.80 -3.74
C GLU A 114 -9.09 3.88 -2.65
N GLY A 115 -8.50 3.68 -1.47
CA GLY A 115 -8.51 4.65 -0.37
C GLY A 115 -7.79 5.96 -0.71
N LEU A 116 -6.67 5.89 -1.43
CA LEU A 116 -5.93 7.08 -1.89
C LEU A 116 -6.70 7.85 -2.97
N ALA A 117 -7.28 7.16 -3.95
CA ALA A 117 -8.06 7.80 -5.01
C ALA A 117 -9.33 8.51 -4.49
N GLY A 118 -9.95 7.97 -3.44
CA GLY A 118 -11.07 8.61 -2.75
C GLY A 118 -10.70 9.96 -2.11
N GLN A 119 -9.47 10.09 -1.60
CA GLN A 119 -8.96 11.32 -1.00
C GLN A 119 -8.63 12.39 -2.04
N THR A 120 -7.92 12.02 -3.12
CA THR A 120 -7.58 12.97 -4.18
C THR A 120 -8.82 13.65 -4.75
N ARG A 121 -9.90 12.89 -4.99
CA ARG A 121 -11.17 13.44 -5.46
C ARG A 121 -11.79 14.43 -4.47
N ALA A 122 -11.75 14.13 -3.17
CA ALA A 122 -12.29 15.02 -2.14
C ALA A 122 -11.50 16.35 -2.05
N VAL A 123 -10.17 16.30 -2.17
CA VAL A 123 -9.31 17.49 -2.18
C VAL A 123 -9.56 18.35 -3.42
N GLU A 124 -9.68 17.73 -4.60
CA GLU A 124 -10.02 18.43 -5.85
C GLU A 124 -11.38 19.15 -5.75
N ASP A 125 -12.41 18.49 -5.21
CA ASP A 125 -13.74 19.09 -5.02
C ASP A 125 -13.71 20.28 -4.04
N MET A 126 -12.90 20.21 -2.97
CA MET A 126 -12.73 21.32 -2.02
C MET A 126 -11.98 22.52 -2.62
N ALA A 127 -11.04 22.29 -3.54
CA ALA A 127 -10.26 23.36 -4.17
C ALA A 127 -11.04 24.15 -5.24
N VAL A 128 -12.21 23.65 -5.65
CA VAL A 128 -13.07 24.26 -6.69
C VAL A 128 -14.18 25.15 -6.07
N LEU A 129 -14.34 25.16 -4.74
CA LEU A 129 -15.28 26.01 -3.99
C LEU A 129 -14.64 27.31 -3.48
#